data_AF-A0A1S6GLC9-F1
#
_entry.id   AF-A0A1S6GLC9-F1
#
_cell.length_a   1.000
_cell.length_b   1.000
_cell.length_c   1.000
_cell.angle_alpha   90.00
_cell.angle_beta   90.00
_cell.angle_gamma   90.00
#
_symmetry.space_group_name_H-M   'P 1'
#
loop_
_entity.id
_entity.type
_entity.pdbx_description
1 polymer ?
#
loop_
_entity_poly.entity_id
_entity_poly.type
_entity_poly.pdbx_seq_one_letter_code
_entity_poly.pdbx_strand_id
1 'polypeptide(L)'
;MERTGGGTPYSEILLEEKRRRLRQAMKAEFVKKRFDPKVYEEGGVVFDAAIQRWNSLQFSYGEFFKPSLSNFSKYVAMVILPIAGFHYLCFGPSRTEFLKKCREGELAYDHPSRKRNYFAF
;
A
#
# COMPACT_ATOMS: atom_id res chain seq x y z
N MET A 1 10.24 -15.19 -38.54
CA MET A 1 11.03 -15.10 -37.28
C MET A 1 11.77 -16.41 -37.13
N GLU A 2 13.09 -16.36 -37.16
CA GLU A 2 13.95 -17.54 -37.02
C GLU A 2 13.86 -18.05 -35.58
N ARG A 3 13.37 -19.28 -35.43
CA ARG A 3 13.22 -19.97 -34.14
C ARG A 3 14.38 -20.94 -34.01
N THR A 4 15.32 -20.66 -33.11
CA THR A 4 16.42 -21.58 -32.82
C THR A 4 16.02 -22.55 -31.71
N GLY A 5 16.16 -23.85 -31.98
CA GLY A 5 16.40 -24.97 -31.05
C GLY A 5 15.41 -25.31 -29.92
N GLY A 6 14.56 -24.39 -29.45
CA GLY A 6 13.79 -24.59 -28.21
C GLY A 6 12.45 -23.85 -28.14
N GLY A 7 11.95 -23.33 -29.26
CA GLY A 7 10.66 -22.66 -29.34
C GLY A 7 10.64 -21.21 -28.82
N THR A 8 11.68 -20.77 -28.11
CA THR A 8 11.88 -19.36 -27.72
C THR A 8 12.24 -18.51 -28.95
N PRO A 9 11.56 -17.38 -29.17
CA PRO A 9 11.90 -16.47 -30.26
C PRO A 9 13.27 -15.82 -30.02
N TYR A 10 14.01 -15.56 -31.09
CA TYR A 10 15.36 -14.96 -31.05
C TYR A 10 15.44 -13.65 -30.23
N SER A 11 14.35 -12.86 -30.22
CA SER A 11 14.25 -11.63 -29.42
C SER A 11 14.33 -11.88 -27.91
N GLU A 12 13.77 -12.98 -27.41
CA GLU A 12 13.79 -13.31 -25.99
C GLU A 12 15.18 -13.75 -25.54
N ILE A 13 15.89 -14.50 -26.37
CA ILE A 13 17.27 -14.91 -26.12
C ILE A 13 18.16 -13.67 -25.97
N LEU A 14 18.08 -12.72 -26.91
CA LEU A 14 18.83 -11.47 -26.82
C LEU A 14 18.49 -10.65 -25.56
N LEU A 15 17.22 -10.64 -25.15
CA LEU A 15 16.79 -9.96 -23.94
C LEU A 15 17.35 -10.63 -22.68
N GLU A 16 17.35 -11.96 -22.65
CA GLU A 16 17.90 -12.74 -21.55
C GLU A 16 19.40 -12.53 -21.41
N GLU A 17 20.13 -12.55 -22.52
CA GLU A 17 21.57 -12.28 -22.51
C GLU A 17 21.90 -10.90 -21.97
N LYS A 18 21.14 -9.87 -22.37
CA LYS A 18 21.29 -8.51 -21.83
C LYS A 18 21.02 -8.47 -20.32
N ARG A 19 19.94 -9.11 -19.86
CA ARG A 19 19.62 -9.21 -18.42
C ARG A 19 20.72 -9.95 -17.64
N ARG A 20 21.25 -11.04 -18.20
CA ARG A 20 22.35 -11.82 -17.61
C ARG A 20 23.59 -10.96 -17.44
N ARG A 21 24.01 -10.21 -18.48
CA ARG A 21 25.16 -9.31 -18.42
C ARG A 21 24.99 -8.24 -17.34
N LEU A 22 23.81 -7.61 -17.25
CA LEU A 22 23.51 -6.61 -16.20
C LEU A 22 23.60 -7.21 -14.79
N ARG A 23 23.01 -8.38 -14.56
CA ARG A 23 23.08 -9.06 -13.25
C ARG A 23 24.53 -9.41 -12.87
N GLN A 24 25.33 -9.89 -13.82
CA GLN A 24 26.74 -10.20 -13.60
C GLN A 24 27.53 -8.94 -13.23
N ALA A 25 27.34 -7.84 -13.95
CA ALA A 25 27.98 -6.56 -13.65
C ALA A 25 27.64 -6.05 -12.25
N MET A 26 26.35 -6.01 -11.89
CA MET A 26 25.90 -5.55 -10.55
C MET A 26 26.43 -6.46 -9.43
N LYS A 27 26.44 -7.78 -9.64
CA LYS A 27 27.00 -8.71 -8.66
C LYS A 27 28.51 -8.50 -8.49
N ALA A 28 29.24 -8.31 -9.60
CA ALA A 28 30.68 -8.07 -9.55
C ALA A 28 31.00 -6.78 -8.78
N GLU A 29 30.23 -5.70 -9.01
CA GLU A 29 30.36 -4.45 -8.26
C GLU A 29 30.10 -4.65 -6.75
N PHE A 30 29.01 -5.34 -6.40
CA PHE A 30 28.67 -5.63 -5.01
C PHE A 30 29.75 -6.43 -4.30
N VAL A 31 30.25 -7.50 -4.93
CA VAL A 31 31.34 -8.33 -4.37
C VAL A 31 32.58 -7.47 -4.15
N LYS A 32 32.97 -6.63 -5.11
CA LYS A 32 34.12 -5.74 -4.98
C LYS A 32 33.97 -4.79 -3.79
N LYS A 33 32.79 -4.19 -3.60
CA LYS A 33 32.52 -3.27 -2.48
C LYS A 33 32.42 -4.00 -1.14
N ARG A 34 31.80 -5.17 -1.09
CA ARG A 34 31.56 -5.91 0.16
C ARG A 34 32.85 -6.47 0.77
N PHE A 35 33.78 -6.91 -0.08
CA PHE A 35 35.03 -7.52 0.37
C PHE A 35 36.22 -6.55 0.35
N ASP A 36 35.99 -5.25 0.13
CA ASP A 36 37.02 -4.23 0.35
C ASP A 36 37.28 -4.09 1.86
N PRO A 37 38.53 -4.25 2.35
CA PRO A 37 38.84 -4.15 3.78
C PRO A 37 38.48 -2.77 4.39
N LYS A 38 38.48 -1.70 3.59
CA LYS A 38 38.18 -0.34 4.08
C LYS A 38 36.71 -0.18 4.51
N VAL A 39 35.80 -0.97 3.95
CA VAL A 39 34.37 -0.85 4.24
C VAL A 39 34.04 -1.25 5.68
N TYR A 40 34.88 -2.05 6.34
CA TYR A 40 34.69 -2.40 7.75
C TYR A 40 35.01 -1.23 8.71
N GLU A 41 35.81 -0.25 8.28
CA GLU A 41 36.07 0.97 9.05
C GLU A 41 34.85 1.90 9.08
N GLU A 42 34.04 1.87 8.01
CA GLU A 42 32.83 2.70 7.84
C GLU A 42 31.52 1.99 8.24
N GLY A 43 31.61 0.87 8.97
CA GLY A 43 30.43 0.15 9.49
C GLY A 43 29.92 -1.00 8.62
N GLY A 44 30.62 -1.36 7.54
CA GLY A 44 30.40 -2.61 6.81
C GLY A 44 29.20 -2.62 5.86
N VAL A 45 28.48 -1.51 5.72
CA VAL A 45 27.25 -1.41 4.90
C VAL A 45 27.59 -0.92 3.51
N VAL A 46 27.22 -1.70 2.49
CA VAL A 46 27.37 -1.31 1.09
C VAL A 46 26.16 -0.49 0.67
N PHE A 47 26.38 0.76 0.25
CA PHE A 47 25.33 1.59 -0.32
C PHE A 47 24.81 1.02 -1.64
N ASP A 48 23.49 0.79 -1.71
CA ASP A 48 22.79 0.41 -2.93
C ASP A 48 21.90 1.56 -3.43
N ALA A 49 22.25 2.11 -4.58
CA ALA A 49 21.50 3.19 -5.21
C ALA A 49 20.10 2.76 -5.66
N ALA A 50 19.86 1.47 -5.93
CA ALA A 50 18.54 0.98 -6.33
C ALA A 50 17.57 0.95 -5.14
N ILE A 51 18.03 0.46 -3.98
CA ILE A 51 17.26 0.49 -2.74
C ILE A 51 16.99 1.94 -2.33
N GLN A 52 18.00 2.81 -2.39
CA GLN A 52 17.81 4.22 -2.04
C GLN A 52 16.77 4.90 -2.95
N ARG A 53 16.83 4.66 -4.27
CA ARG A 53 15.82 5.17 -5.21
C ARG A 53 14.42 4.64 -4.91
N TRP A 54 14.30 3.35 -4.58
CA TRP A 54 13.01 2.76 -4.20
C TRP A 54 12.45 3.39 -2.92
N ASN A 55 13.29 3.58 -1.90
CA ASN A 55 12.93 4.27 -0.67
C ASN A 55 12.50 5.71 -0.95
N SER A 56 13.29 6.48 -1.73
CA SER A 56 12.93 7.85 -2.09
C SER A 56 11.60 7.94 -2.82
N LEU A 57 11.28 6.96 -3.69
CA LEU A 57 10.00 6.90 -4.40
C LEU A 57 8.79 6.80 -3.44
N GLN A 58 8.94 6.12 -2.30
CA GLN A 58 7.88 6.01 -1.30
C GLN A 58 7.50 7.36 -0.70
N PHE A 59 8.45 8.29 -0.64
CA PHE A 59 8.25 9.63 -0.06
C PHE A 59 7.90 10.69 -1.11
N SER A 60 8.26 10.48 -2.38
CA SER A 60 7.97 11.42 -3.47
C SER A 60 6.66 11.16 -4.22
N TYR A 61 5.81 10.23 -3.76
CA TYR A 61 4.52 9.95 -4.40
C TYR A 61 3.63 11.19 -4.58
N GLY A 62 3.68 12.14 -3.64
CA GLY A 62 2.92 13.39 -3.72
C GLY A 62 3.33 14.28 -4.90
N GLU A 63 4.62 14.28 -5.27
CA GLU A 63 5.15 15.09 -6.36
C GLU A 63 4.71 14.58 -7.74
N PHE A 64 4.50 13.28 -7.87
CA PHE A 64 4.07 12.62 -9.11
C PHE A 64 2.57 12.35 -9.16
N PHE A 65 1.79 12.87 -8.19
CA PHE A 65 0.35 12.69 -8.17
C PHE A 65 -0.30 13.43 -9.35
N LYS A 66 -1.10 12.70 -10.13
CA LYS A 66 -1.92 13.26 -11.21
C LYS A 66 -3.40 13.22 -10.80
N PRO A 67 -4.08 14.37 -10.70
CA PRO A 67 -5.51 14.37 -10.45
C PRO A 67 -6.21 13.72 -11.65
N SER A 68 -6.90 12.61 -11.40
CA SER A 68 -7.66 11.87 -12.40
C SER A 68 -8.94 11.33 -11.77
N LEU A 69 -9.97 11.11 -12.59
CA LEU A 69 -11.24 10.56 -12.10
C LEU A 69 -11.06 9.17 -11.47
N SER A 70 -10.13 8.36 -11.99
CA SER A 70 -9.80 7.05 -11.42
C SER A 70 -9.15 7.16 -10.03
N ASN A 71 -8.29 8.16 -9.82
CA ASN A 71 -7.69 8.39 -8.50
C ASN A 71 -8.69 8.98 -7.51
N PHE A 72 -9.59 9.85 -7.99
CA PHE A 72 -10.66 10.41 -7.17
C PHE A 72 -11.64 9.32 -6.71
N SER A 73 -12.07 8.41 -7.59
CA SER A 73 -12.98 7.32 -7.19
C SER A 73 -12.37 6.41 -6.13
N LYS A 74 -11.08 6.10 -6.23
CA LYS A 74 -10.32 5.37 -5.20
C LYS A 74 -10.30 6.10 -3.86
N TYR A 75 -10.07 7.42 -3.87
CA TYR A 75 -10.10 8.24 -2.66
C TYR A 75 -11.49 8.24 -2.01
N VAL A 76 -12.55 8.45 -2.80
CA VAL A 76 -13.93 8.40 -2.32
C VAL A 76 -14.22 7.03 -1.69
N ALA A 77 -13.84 5.94 -2.35
CA ALA A 77 -14.12 4.60 -1.89
C ALA A 77 -13.35 4.22 -0.61
N MET A 78 -12.09 4.63 -0.47
CA MET A 78 -11.25 4.25 0.68
C MET A 78 -11.33 5.21 1.86
N VAL A 79 -11.70 6.48 1.64
CA VAL A 79 -11.70 7.51 2.68
C VAL A 79 -13.12 7.97 2.98
N ILE A 80 -13.83 8.46 1.98
CA ILE A 80 -15.15 9.09 2.19
C ILE A 80 -16.18 8.03 2.59
N LEU A 81 -16.25 6.90 1.90
CA LEU A 81 -17.25 5.86 2.17
C LEU A 81 -17.12 5.26 3.59
N PRO A 82 -15.94 4.88 4.10
CA PRO A 82 -15.84 4.38 5.46
C PRO A 82 -16.24 5.42 6.52
N ILE A 83 -15.86 6.69 6.33
CA ILE A 83 -16.23 7.77 7.24
C ILE A 83 -17.74 8.00 7.22
N ALA A 84 -18.33 8.10 6.03
CA ALA A 84 -19.77 8.29 5.87
C ALA A 84 -20.56 7.08 6.39
N GLY A 85 -20.08 5.86 6.13
CA GLY A 85 -20.66 4.62 6.61
C GLY A 85 -20.63 4.54 8.15
N PHE A 86 -19.49 4.82 8.77
CA PHE A 86 -19.37 4.89 10.22
C PHE A 86 -20.31 5.94 10.82
N HIS A 87 -20.35 7.14 10.24
CA HIS A 87 -21.25 8.20 10.67
C HIS A 87 -22.72 7.76 10.56
N TYR A 88 -23.12 7.14 9.46
CA TYR A 88 -24.48 6.65 9.27
C TYR A 88 -24.85 5.54 10.26
N LEU A 89 -23.94 4.61 10.55
CA LEU A 89 -24.18 3.55 11.52
C LEU A 89 -24.33 4.10 12.95
N CYS A 90 -23.48 5.03 13.36
CA CYS A 90 -23.50 5.57 14.72
C CYS A 90 -24.56 6.67 14.94
N PHE A 91 -24.77 7.53 13.95
CA PHE A 91 -25.58 8.76 14.06
C PHE A 91 -26.77 8.80 13.10
N GLY A 92 -27.04 7.72 12.38
CA GLY A 92 -28.15 7.63 11.44
C GLY A 92 -29.52 7.45 12.09
N PRO A 93 -30.51 6.98 11.31
CA PRO A 93 -31.91 6.96 11.72
C PRO A 93 -32.21 6.06 12.92
N SER A 94 -31.46 4.97 13.10
CA SER A 94 -31.60 4.10 14.28
C SER A 94 -31.40 4.85 15.60
N ARG A 95 -30.43 5.77 15.63
CA ARG A 95 -30.17 6.63 16.79
C ARG A 95 -31.28 7.65 16.99
N THR A 96 -31.79 8.27 15.93
CA THR A 96 -32.85 9.28 16.05
C THR A 96 -34.15 8.66 16.52
N GLU A 97 -34.50 7.47 16.01
CA GLU A 97 -35.65 6.68 16.49
C GLU A 97 -35.48 6.27 17.95
N PHE A 98 -34.31 5.78 18.34
CA PHE A 98 -34.02 5.44 19.73
C PHE A 98 -34.19 6.64 20.66
N LEU A 99 -33.66 7.81 20.27
CA LEU A 99 -33.82 9.05 21.05
C LEU A 99 -35.27 9.51 21.12
N LYS A 100 -36.04 9.36 20.03
CA LYS A 100 -37.46 9.68 20.00
C LYS A 100 -38.23 8.81 21.02
N LYS A 101 -38.05 7.49 20.97
CA LYS A 101 -38.70 6.57 21.93
C LYS A 101 -38.27 6.81 23.38
N CYS A 102 -37.03 7.28 23.60
CA CYS A 102 -36.59 7.71 24.93
C CYS A 102 -37.32 8.99 25.42
N ARG A 103 -37.62 9.94 24.52
CA ARG A 103 -38.34 11.19 24.85
C ARG A 103 -39.83 10.95 25.11
N GLU A 104 -40.44 10.05 24.35
CA GLU A 104 -41.86 9.69 24.48
C GLU A 104 -42.12 8.82 25.73
N GLY A 105 -41.06 8.35 26.40
CA GLY A 105 -41.17 7.53 27.61
C GLY A 105 -41.49 6.06 27.35
N GLU A 106 -41.46 5.62 26.09
CA GLU A 106 -41.75 4.23 25.70
C GLU A 106 -40.69 3.24 26.22
N LEU A 107 -39.43 3.70 26.38
CA LEU A 107 -38.37 2.89 27.00
C LEU A 107 -38.17 3.26 28.47
N ALA A 108 -38.34 2.28 29.35
CA ALA A 108 -37.93 2.36 30.74
C ALA A 108 -36.42 2.58 30.88
N TYR A 109 -35.99 3.17 32.01
CA TYR A 109 -34.58 3.48 32.26
C TYR A 109 -33.66 2.25 32.27
N ASP A 110 -34.14 1.11 32.76
CA ASP A 110 -33.37 -0.14 32.87
C ASP A 110 -33.43 -1.02 31.60
N HIS A 111 -34.07 -0.55 30.53
CA HIS A 111 -34.24 -1.34 29.32
C HIS A 111 -32.87 -1.72 28.72
N PRO A 112 -32.66 -3.00 28.33
CA PRO A 112 -31.35 -3.48 27.87
C PRO A 112 -30.77 -2.71 26.68
N SER A 113 -31.60 -2.10 25.83
CA SER A 113 -31.14 -1.25 24.72
C SER A 113 -30.53 0.10 25.15
N ARG A 114 -30.75 0.56 26.39
CA ARG A 114 -30.07 1.73 26.97
C ARG A 114 -28.68 1.38 27.51
N LYS A 115 -28.38 0.10 27.70
CA LYS A 115 -27.06 -0.34 28.16
C LYS A 115 -26.05 -0.10 27.04
N ARG A 116 -24.91 0.48 27.40
CA ARG A 116 -23.86 0.89 26.45
C ARG A 116 -23.14 -0.35 25.91
N ASN A 117 -23.66 -0.92 24.84
CA ASN A 117 -23.01 -2.02 24.14
C ASN A 117 -22.05 -1.45 23.09
N TYR A 118 -20.74 -1.56 23.35
CA TYR A 118 -19.70 -1.02 22.47
C TYR A 118 -19.57 -1.76 21.13
N PHE A 119 -20.21 -2.93 21.00
CA PHE A 119 -20.08 -3.83 19.84
C PHE A 119 -21.42 -4.23 19.21
N ALA A 120 -22.53 -3.60 19.60
CA ALA A 120 -23.81 -3.83 18.95
C ALA A 120 -23.89 -2.92 17.71
N PHE A 121 -23.38 -3.40 16.59
CA PHE A 121 -23.63 -2.86 15.26
C PHE A 121 -24.88 -3.52 14.68
#